data_AF-R7T1W4-F1
#
_entry.id   AF-R7T1W4-F1
#
_cell.length_a   1.000
_cell.length_b   1.000
_cell.length_c   1.000
_cell.angle_alpha   90.00
_cell.angle_beta   90.00
_cell.angle_gamma   90.00
#
_symmetry.space_group_name_H-M   'P 1'
#
loop_
_entity.id
_entity.type
_entity.pdbx_description
1 polymer ?
#
loop_
_entity_poly.entity_id
_entity_poly.type
_entity_poly.pdbx_seq_one_letter_code
_entity_poly.pdbx_strand_id
1 'polypeptide(L)'
;MDHLPTELLEAIFTLCCNDGGRTGISLALVSKYVRAASRTSRFYSVALRSGSASQLHHLLSLLTAERAIDSPLKPRVRHLYIASPKTHMDNFLYSYYRQGSQRPAEVEGLAEQYSQERLAFITNISLLLRMVAAEVETLCLAQSGDACRWTAEIPLYVPEAECGEFSALRELTIVGGGM
;
A
#
# COMPACT_ATOMS: atom_id res chain seq x y z
N MET A 1 14.40 -25.37 12.81
CA MET A 1 13.56 -25.15 11.61
C MET A 1 14.20 -25.74 10.37
N ASP A 2 15.53 -25.84 10.29
CA ASP A 2 16.25 -26.28 9.07
C ASP A 2 16.20 -27.80 8.79
N HIS A 3 15.46 -28.56 9.59
CA HIS A 3 15.25 -30.02 9.42
C HIS A 3 13.79 -30.37 9.12
N LEU A 4 12.89 -29.37 9.08
CA LEU A 4 11.50 -29.57 8.69
C LEU A 4 11.41 -29.60 7.16
N PRO A 5 10.55 -30.45 6.58
CA PRO A 5 10.17 -30.36 5.17
C PRO A 5 9.63 -28.97 4.83
N THR A 6 9.95 -28.50 3.62
CA THR A 6 9.57 -27.17 3.14
C THR A 6 8.04 -26.98 3.14
N GLU A 7 7.28 -28.03 2.86
CA GLU A 7 5.82 -28.03 2.83
C GLU A 7 5.22 -27.73 4.21
N LEU A 8 5.82 -28.26 5.28
CA LEU A 8 5.39 -27.97 6.65
C LEU A 8 5.72 -26.53 7.03
N LEU A 9 6.89 -26.03 6.61
CA LEU A 9 7.26 -24.64 6.84
C LEU A 9 6.34 -23.68 6.09
N GLU A 10 6.00 -23.96 4.83
CA GLU A 10 5.06 -23.17 4.04
C GLU A 10 3.67 -23.12 4.69
N ALA A 11 3.17 -24.25 5.19
CA ALA A 11 1.91 -24.30 5.91
C ALA A 11 1.93 -23.46 7.20
N ILE A 12 2.98 -23.62 8.02
CA ILE A 12 3.18 -22.82 9.24
C ILE A 12 3.25 -21.33 8.90
N PHE A 13 4.06 -20.94 7.92
CA PHE A 13 4.24 -19.55 7.56
C PHE A 13 2.96 -18.92 7.00
N THR A 14 2.18 -19.67 6.23
CA THR A 14 0.87 -19.20 5.74
C THR A 14 -0.08 -18.88 6.90
N LEU A 15 -0.10 -19.72 7.94
CA LEU A 15 -0.91 -19.49 9.13
C LEU A 15 -0.42 -18.30 9.96
N CYS A 16 0.90 -18.09 10.04
CA CYS A 16 1.47 -17.02 10.86
C CYS A 16 1.53 -15.65 10.15
N CYS A 17 1.58 -15.59 8.81
CA CYS A 17 1.71 -14.34 8.05
C CYS A 17 0.38 -13.58 7.86
N ASN A 18 -0.44 -13.49 8.92
CA ASN A 18 -1.72 -12.77 8.91
C ASN A 18 -1.67 -11.39 9.59
N ASP A 19 -0.49 -10.94 10.02
CA ASP A 19 -0.29 -9.79 10.91
C ASP A 19 0.08 -8.47 10.20
N GLY A 20 -0.26 -8.35 8.91
CA GLY A 20 0.08 -7.19 8.08
C GLY A 20 1.54 -7.18 7.61
N GLY A 21 2.22 -8.33 7.65
CA GLY A 21 3.51 -8.56 7.02
C GLY A 21 4.71 -8.54 7.97
N ARG A 22 4.49 -8.30 9.27
CA ARG A 22 5.60 -8.29 10.25
C ARG A 22 6.22 -9.66 10.37
N THR A 23 5.41 -10.70 10.52
CA THR A 23 5.89 -12.08 10.62
C THR A 23 6.61 -12.50 9.34
N GLY A 24 6.07 -12.16 8.16
CA GLY A 24 6.71 -12.44 6.87
C GLY A 24 8.11 -11.81 6.74
N ILE A 25 8.27 -10.56 7.17
CA ILE A 25 9.56 -9.87 7.22
C ILE A 25 10.51 -10.56 8.20
N SER A 26 10.05 -10.86 9.42
CA SER A 26 10.86 -11.55 10.43
C SER A 26 11.37 -12.90 9.92
N LEU A 27 10.51 -13.71 9.31
CA LEU A 27 10.88 -15.00 8.71
C LEU A 27 11.94 -14.83 7.61
N ALA A 28 11.76 -13.85 6.73
CA ALA A 28 12.72 -13.56 5.67
C ALA A 28 14.10 -13.12 6.19
N LEU A 29 14.24 -12.74 7.46
CA LEU A 29 15.52 -12.35 8.08
C LEU A 29 16.21 -13.47 8.84
N VAL A 30 15.56 -14.62 9.07
CA VAL A 30 16.13 -15.73 9.86
C VAL A 30 17.31 -16.40 9.16
N SER A 31 17.10 -16.90 7.94
CA SER A 31 18.12 -17.60 7.15
C SER A 31 17.78 -17.57 5.66
N LYS A 32 18.73 -17.93 4.79
CA LYS A 32 18.47 -18.06 3.34
C LYS A 32 17.39 -19.11 3.05
N TYR A 33 17.41 -20.21 3.81
CA TYR A 33 16.43 -21.29 3.67
C TYR A 33 15.03 -20.83 4.09
N VAL A 34 14.89 -20.21 5.26
CA VAL A 34 13.60 -19.68 5.75
C VAL A 34 13.09 -18.56 4.85
N ARG A 35 13.96 -17.71 4.31
CA ARG A 35 13.59 -16.71 3.31
C ARG A 35 13.01 -17.33 2.04
N ALA A 36 13.59 -18.43 1.57
CA ALA A 36 13.06 -19.15 0.40
C ALA A 36 11.72 -19.85 0.72
N ALA A 37 11.61 -20.49 1.87
CA ALA A 37 10.38 -21.18 2.30
C ALA A 37 9.22 -20.21 2.64
N SER A 38 9.51 -18.98 3.10
CA SER A 38 8.50 -17.95 3.38
C SER A 38 8.14 -17.08 2.17
N ARG A 39 8.71 -17.37 1.00
CA ARG A 39 8.64 -16.52 -0.19
C ARG A 39 7.21 -16.20 -0.63
N THR A 40 6.33 -17.20 -0.60
CA THR A 40 4.92 -17.09 -1.02
C THR A 40 4.05 -16.51 0.08
N SER A 41 4.31 -16.87 1.34
CA SER A 41 3.52 -16.49 2.51
C SER A 41 3.84 -15.12 3.08
N ARG A 42 5.06 -14.57 2.87
CA ARG A 42 5.45 -13.27 3.44
C ARG A 42 4.67 -12.07 2.90
N PHE A 43 3.98 -12.23 1.77
CA PHE A 43 3.10 -11.21 1.17
C PHE A 43 1.61 -11.47 1.44
N TYR A 44 1.29 -12.54 2.17
CA TYR A 44 -0.09 -13.00 2.39
C TYR A 44 -0.98 -11.91 3.01
N SER A 45 -0.45 -11.18 3.99
CA SER A 45 -1.08 -10.01 4.61
C SER A 45 -0.12 -8.83 4.57
N VAL A 46 -0.59 -7.67 4.09
CA VAL A 46 0.22 -6.46 3.91
C VAL A 46 -0.51 -5.27 4.51
N ALA A 47 0.15 -4.55 5.43
CA ALA A 47 -0.38 -3.33 6.02
C ALA A 47 0.54 -2.12 5.81
N LEU A 48 0.12 -1.20 4.93
CA LEU A 48 0.80 0.06 4.65
C LEU A 48 0.17 1.20 5.45
N ARG A 49 0.65 1.41 6.68
CA ARG A 49 0.06 2.35 7.65
C ARG A 49 0.52 3.80 7.52
N SER A 50 1.59 4.07 6.77
CA SER A 50 2.20 5.39 6.70
C SER A 50 1.53 6.33 5.69
N GLY A 51 0.86 5.77 4.68
CA GLY A 51 0.42 6.52 3.51
C GLY A 51 1.56 7.06 2.65
N SER A 52 2.76 6.45 2.73
CA SER A 52 3.92 6.87 1.95
C SER A 52 3.89 6.32 0.52
N ALA A 53 4.04 7.21 -0.48
CA ALA A 53 4.18 6.83 -1.88
C ALA A 53 5.42 5.94 -2.14
N SER A 54 6.53 6.19 -1.43
CA SER A 54 7.76 5.42 -1.59
C SER A 54 7.64 4.00 -1.03
N GLN A 55 6.89 3.80 0.06
CA GLN A 55 6.62 2.45 0.58
C GLN A 55 5.76 1.63 -0.38
N LEU A 56 4.74 2.24 -0.99
CA LEU A 56 3.95 1.60 -2.06
C LEU A 56 4.83 1.21 -3.25
N HIS A 57 5.69 2.13 -3.70
CA HIS A 57 6.62 1.86 -4.80
C HIS A 57 7.57 0.70 -4.49
N HIS A 58 8.15 0.66 -3.29
CA HIS A 58 9.02 -0.44 -2.86
C HIS A 58 8.27 -1.77 -2.84
N LEU A 59 7.05 -1.80 -2.30
CA LEU A 59 6.22 -3.01 -2.29
C LEU A 59 5.94 -3.50 -3.71
N LEU A 60 5.56 -2.60 -4.63
CA LEU A 60 5.33 -2.93 -6.04
C LEU A 60 6.56 -3.56 -6.67
N SER A 61 7.72 -2.93 -6.50
CA SER A 61 8.99 -3.41 -7.04
C SER A 61 9.36 -4.79 -6.49
N LEU A 62 9.20 -5.01 -5.18
CA LEU A 62 9.46 -6.30 -4.54
C LEU A 62 8.49 -7.38 -5.01
N LEU A 63 7.19 -7.09 -5.04
CA LEU A 63 6.17 -8.06 -5.46
C LEU A 63 6.34 -8.43 -6.94
N THR A 64 6.64 -7.45 -7.79
CA THR A 64 6.93 -7.68 -9.22
C THR A 64 8.15 -8.57 -9.41
N ALA A 65 9.26 -8.26 -8.73
CA ALA A 65 10.49 -9.05 -8.80
C ALA A 65 10.25 -10.50 -8.33
N GLU A 66 9.51 -10.68 -7.24
CA GLU A 66 9.21 -12.02 -6.75
C GLU A 66 8.25 -12.79 -7.67
N ARG A 67 7.32 -12.12 -8.32
CA ARG A 67 6.45 -12.76 -9.33
C ARG A 67 7.20 -13.08 -10.62
N ALA A 68 8.26 -12.37 -10.94
CA ALA A 68 9.07 -12.63 -12.14
C ALA A 68 9.91 -13.92 -12.04
N ILE A 69 10.26 -14.36 -10.84
CA ILE A 69 11.03 -15.61 -10.64
C ILE A 69 10.21 -16.81 -11.12
N ASP A 70 10.82 -17.63 -11.95
CA ASP A 70 10.23 -18.86 -12.47
C ASP A 70 10.03 -19.88 -11.35
N SER A 71 8.80 -19.99 -10.89
CA SER A 71 8.40 -20.82 -9.77
C SER A 71 6.90 -21.12 -9.93
N PRO A 72 6.47 -22.37 -9.66
CA PRO A 72 5.06 -22.75 -9.77
C PRO A 72 4.18 -21.98 -8.78
N LEU A 73 4.75 -21.51 -7.67
CA LEU A 73 4.03 -20.76 -6.64
C LEU A 73 4.44 -19.29 -6.69
N LYS A 74 3.49 -18.44 -7.09
CA LYS A 74 3.65 -16.99 -7.09
C LYS A 74 3.14 -16.41 -5.77
N PRO A 75 3.80 -15.38 -5.21
CA PRO A 75 3.31 -14.71 -4.01
C PRO A 75 1.98 -14.00 -4.29
N ARG A 76 1.03 -14.15 -3.37
CA ARG A 76 -0.33 -13.59 -3.43
C ARG A 76 -0.58 -12.70 -2.23
N VAL A 77 -1.25 -11.58 -2.45
CA VAL A 77 -1.70 -10.67 -1.39
C VAL A 77 -3.19 -10.92 -1.14
N ARG A 78 -3.53 -11.54 0.00
CA ARG A 78 -4.93 -11.84 0.35
C ARG A 78 -5.56 -10.77 1.23
N HIS A 79 -4.77 -10.21 2.14
CA HIS A 79 -5.22 -9.18 3.06
C HIS A 79 -4.42 -7.90 2.83
N LEU A 80 -5.10 -6.83 2.41
CA LEU A 80 -4.47 -5.57 2.08
C LEU A 80 -5.07 -4.44 2.91
N TYR A 81 -4.25 -3.81 3.73
CA TYR A 81 -4.57 -2.58 4.45
C TYR A 81 -3.72 -1.44 3.92
N ILE A 82 -4.35 -0.34 3.53
CA ILE A 82 -3.68 0.87 3.06
C ILE A 82 -4.26 2.07 3.79
N ALA A 83 -3.38 2.82 4.45
CA ALA A 83 -3.71 4.14 4.97
C ALA A 83 -3.43 5.21 3.91
N SER A 84 -4.25 6.26 3.86
CA SER A 84 -3.94 7.47 3.10
C SER A 84 -2.73 8.19 3.71
N PRO A 85 -2.02 9.03 2.92
CA PRO A 85 -1.01 9.92 3.46
C PRO A 85 -1.57 10.73 4.64
N LYS A 86 -0.81 10.84 5.73
CA LYS A 86 -1.11 11.76 6.83
C LYS A 86 -0.68 13.16 6.41
N THR A 87 -1.59 14.13 6.42
CA THR A 87 -1.30 15.41 5.77
C THR A 87 -1.30 16.56 6.76
N HIS A 88 -0.20 16.70 7.50
CA HIS A 88 0.12 17.97 8.16
C HIS A 88 0.30 19.10 7.12
N MET A 89 0.74 18.76 5.90
CA MET A 89 0.84 19.70 4.77
C MET A 89 -0.51 20.22 4.30
N ASP A 90 -1.61 19.46 4.41
CA ASP A 90 -2.92 19.95 3.99
C ASP A 90 -3.33 21.17 4.83
N ASN A 91 -3.16 21.10 6.16
CA ASN A 91 -3.43 22.22 7.06
C ASN A 91 -2.51 23.42 6.79
N PHE A 92 -1.22 23.17 6.54
CA PHE A 92 -0.24 24.22 6.22
C PHE A 92 -0.62 24.94 4.92
N LEU A 93 -0.78 24.19 3.82
CA LEU A 93 -1.12 24.76 2.51
C LEU A 93 -2.52 25.42 2.52
N TYR A 94 -3.49 24.82 3.22
CA TYR A 94 -4.85 25.37 3.37
C TYR A 94 -4.85 26.79 3.96
N SER A 95 -3.98 27.05 4.94
CA SER A 95 -3.87 28.39 5.54
C SER A 95 -3.47 29.47 4.53
N TYR A 96 -2.69 29.12 3.50
CA TYR A 96 -2.30 30.03 2.43
C TYR A 96 -3.36 30.15 1.33
N TYR A 97 -4.07 29.06 1.00
CA TYR A 97 -5.20 29.10 0.05
C TYR A 97 -6.32 30.02 0.55
N ARG A 98 -6.62 29.99 1.85
CA ARG A 98 -7.65 30.85 2.46
C ARG A 98 -7.27 32.34 2.48
N GLN A 99 -5.99 32.67 2.42
CA GLN A 99 -5.49 34.05 2.55
C GLN A 99 -5.46 34.83 1.22
N GLY A 100 -5.83 34.21 0.09
CA GLY A 100 -6.19 34.91 -1.15
C GLY A 100 -5.12 35.83 -1.76
N SER A 101 -3.84 35.65 -1.39
CA SER A 101 -2.74 36.54 -1.79
C SER A 101 -1.56 35.73 -2.34
N GLN A 102 -0.78 36.37 -3.20
CA GLN A 102 0.39 35.84 -3.91
C GLN A 102 1.24 34.89 -3.04
N ARG A 103 1.36 33.62 -3.45
CA ARG A 103 2.10 32.60 -2.70
C ARG A 103 3.60 32.95 -2.70
N PRO A 104 4.30 32.90 -1.56
CA PRO A 104 5.76 32.90 -1.56
C PRO A 104 6.27 31.74 -2.44
N ALA A 105 7.33 31.96 -3.21
CA ALA A 105 7.90 30.95 -4.12
C ALA A 105 8.25 29.64 -3.38
N GLU A 106 8.67 29.72 -2.12
CA GLU A 106 8.95 28.57 -1.26
C GLU A 106 7.69 27.73 -0.99
N VAL A 107 6.54 28.38 -0.76
CA VAL A 107 5.25 27.71 -0.53
C VAL A 107 4.75 27.05 -1.82
N GLU A 108 4.99 27.69 -2.98
CA GLU A 108 4.66 27.13 -4.28
C GLU A 108 5.49 25.87 -4.59
N GLY A 109 6.79 25.89 -4.34
CA GLY A 109 7.65 24.70 -4.48
C GLY A 109 7.24 23.55 -3.56
N LEU A 110 6.86 23.85 -2.31
CA LEU A 110 6.33 22.83 -1.38
C LEU A 110 4.98 22.26 -1.84
N ALA A 111 4.09 23.11 -2.37
CA ALA A 111 2.81 22.67 -2.92
C ALA A 111 2.98 21.78 -4.15
N GLU A 112 3.95 22.10 -5.02
CA GLU A 112 4.29 21.28 -6.18
C GLU A 112 4.85 19.92 -5.76
N GLN A 113 5.85 19.88 -4.87
CA GLN A 113 6.40 18.63 -4.35
C GLN A 113 5.31 17.77 -3.73
N TYR A 114 4.46 18.35 -2.88
CA TYR A 114 3.36 17.65 -2.24
C TYR A 114 2.36 17.10 -3.27
N SER A 115 2.04 17.86 -4.31
CA SER A 115 1.17 17.41 -5.41
C SER A 115 1.78 16.22 -6.15
N GLN A 116 3.10 16.24 -6.40
CA GLN A 116 3.81 15.12 -7.01
C GLN A 116 3.80 13.87 -6.12
N GLU A 117 4.04 14.02 -4.81
CA GLU A 117 3.99 12.89 -3.88
C GLU A 117 2.58 12.27 -3.83
N ARG A 118 1.52 13.08 -3.88
CA ARG A 118 0.14 12.60 -3.96
C ARG A 118 -0.15 11.87 -5.27
N LEU A 119 0.28 12.42 -6.41
CA LEU A 119 0.13 11.76 -7.71
C LEU A 119 0.87 10.42 -7.73
N ALA A 120 2.08 10.37 -7.18
CA ALA A 120 2.85 9.13 -7.05
C ALA A 120 2.13 8.12 -6.14
N PHE A 121 1.54 8.57 -5.03
CA PHE A 121 0.74 7.71 -4.15
C PHE A 121 -0.46 7.10 -4.90
N ILE A 122 -1.26 7.93 -5.58
CA ILE A 122 -2.45 7.50 -6.34
C ILE A 122 -2.06 6.55 -7.48
N THR A 123 -0.98 6.86 -8.18
CA THR A 123 -0.48 6.00 -9.26
C THR A 123 -0.07 4.64 -8.71
N ASN A 124 0.73 4.62 -7.64
CA ASN A 124 1.23 3.37 -7.07
C ASN A 124 0.11 2.53 -6.43
N ILE A 125 -0.85 3.14 -5.75
CA ILE A 125 -2.00 2.38 -5.21
C ILE A 125 -2.84 1.78 -6.33
N SER A 126 -3.08 2.53 -7.43
CA SER A 126 -3.83 2.03 -8.58
C SER A 126 -3.13 0.84 -9.24
N LEU A 127 -1.81 0.94 -9.44
CA LEU A 127 -1.00 -0.16 -9.97
C LEU A 127 -1.02 -1.38 -9.05
N LEU A 128 -0.92 -1.16 -7.73
CA LEU A 128 -0.95 -2.24 -6.75
C LEU A 128 -2.30 -2.95 -6.78
N LEU A 129 -3.40 -2.20 -6.71
CA LEU A 129 -4.75 -2.75 -6.76
C LEU A 129 -4.98 -3.53 -8.05
N ARG A 130 -4.57 -3.01 -9.21
CA ARG A 130 -4.63 -3.78 -10.48
C ARG A 130 -3.85 -5.09 -10.42
N MET A 131 -2.67 -5.08 -9.81
CA MET A 131 -1.81 -6.25 -9.69
C MET A 131 -2.36 -7.34 -8.77
N VAL A 132 -3.16 -6.98 -7.76
CA VAL A 132 -3.66 -7.91 -6.73
C VAL A 132 -5.17 -8.09 -6.73
N ALA A 133 -5.92 -7.40 -7.61
CA ALA A 133 -7.38 -7.36 -7.58
C ALA A 133 -8.03 -8.76 -7.52
N ALA A 134 -7.62 -9.66 -8.41
CA ALA A 134 -8.21 -11.00 -8.52
C ALA A 134 -7.91 -11.94 -7.34
N GLU A 135 -7.10 -11.53 -6.37
CA GLU A 135 -6.66 -12.38 -5.26
C GLU A 135 -6.85 -11.80 -3.87
N VAL A 136 -7.11 -10.50 -3.75
CA VAL A 136 -7.41 -9.88 -2.46
C VAL A 136 -8.76 -10.37 -1.97
N GLU A 137 -8.78 -10.94 -0.77
CA GLU A 137 -9.98 -11.38 -0.08
C GLU A 137 -10.50 -10.31 0.87
N THR A 138 -9.62 -9.55 1.51
CA THR A 138 -10.00 -8.44 2.40
C THR A 138 -9.22 -7.17 2.04
N LEU A 139 -9.94 -6.10 1.72
CA LEU A 139 -9.36 -4.80 1.40
C LEU A 139 -9.82 -3.76 2.44
N CYS A 140 -8.87 -3.12 3.10
CA CYS A 140 -9.13 -2.01 4.02
C CYS A 140 -8.43 -0.73 3.53
N LEU A 141 -9.22 0.30 3.26
CA LEU A 141 -8.76 1.64 2.91
C LEU A 141 -9.06 2.58 4.07
N ALA A 142 -8.02 3.11 4.71
CA ALA A 142 -8.15 3.98 5.86
C ALA A 142 -7.69 5.40 5.52
N GLN A 143 -8.60 6.38 5.55
CA GLN A 143 -8.25 7.78 5.53
C GLN A 143 -7.63 8.19 6.87
N SER A 144 -6.46 8.80 6.82
CA SER A 144 -5.75 9.33 7.98
C SER A 144 -5.79 10.86 7.96
N GLY A 145 -6.68 11.47 8.75
CA GLY A 145 -6.73 12.92 8.96
C GLY A 145 -8.15 13.48 9.16
N ASP A 146 -8.28 14.43 10.08
CA ASP A 146 -9.56 15.01 10.52
C ASP A 146 -9.97 16.32 9.81
N ALA A 147 -9.13 16.94 8.98
CA ALA A 147 -9.28 18.38 8.72
C ALA A 147 -9.47 18.82 7.26
N CYS A 148 -9.37 17.93 6.27
CA CYS A 148 -9.61 18.33 4.89
C CYS A 148 -10.54 17.33 4.21
N ARG A 149 -11.78 17.77 3.97
CA ARG A 149 -12.63 17.14 2.98
C ARG A 149 -11.83 17.01 1.70
N TRP A 150 -12.08 15.94 0.97
CA TRP A 150 -11.67 15.78 -0.42
C TRP A 150 -12.30 16.89 -1.27
N THR A 151 -11.87 18.14 -1.13
CA THR A 151 -12.50 19.30 -1.77
C THR A 151 -11.51 19.97 -2.70
N ALA A 152 -11.56 19.48 -3.94
CA ALA A 152 -11.96 20.26 -5.11
C ALA A 152 -11.02 21.32 -5.71
N GLU A 153 -9.92 21.72 -5.06
CA GLU A 153 -9.09 22.81 -5.63
C GLU A 153 -7.82 22.37 -6.35
N ILE A 154 -7.40 21.11 -6.20
CA ILE A 154 -6.39 20.53 -7.09
C ILE A 154 -7.13 19.55 -7.99
N PRO A 155 -7.40 19.90 -9.27
CA PRO A 155 -7.89 18.94 -10.24
C PRO A 155 -6.78 17.92 -10.47
N LEU A 156 -6.74 16.91 -9.61
CA LEU A 156 -6.03 15.69 -9.92
C LEU A 156 -6.85 15.03 -11.01
N TYR A 157 -6.31 15.03 -12.23
CA TYR A 157 -6.71 14.06 -13.21
C TYR A 157 -6.40 12.70 -12.60
N VAL A 158 -7.41 12.11 -11.96
CA VAL A 158 -7.39 10.70 -11.61
C VAL A 158 -7.72 10.03 -12.94
N PRO A 159 -6.74 9.42 -13.65
CA PRO A 159 -7.10 8.60 -14.80
C PRO A 159 -8.16 7.61 -14.32
N GLU A 160 -9.19 7.35 -15.13
CA GLU A 160 -10.15 6.29 -14.84
C GLU A 160 -9.35 5.02 -14.53
N ALA A 161 -9.19 4.75 -13.24
CA ALA A 161 -8.38 3.65 -12.80
C ALA A 161 -9.29 2.44 -12.99
N GLU A 162 -9.14 1.77 -14.13
CA GLU A 162 -9.58 0.39 -14.30
C GLU A 162 -8.89 -0.43 -13.19
N CYS A 163 -9.51 -0.47 -12.02
CA CYS A 163 -9.14 -1.41 -10.99
C CYS A 163 -9.51 -2.78 -11.56
N GLY A 164 -8.57 -3.73 -11.50
CA GLY A 164 -8.83 -5.08 -12.01
C GLY A 164 -10.07 -5.69 -11.34
N GLU A 165 -10.58 -6.79 -11.90
CA GLU A 165 -11.73 -7.48 -11.32
C GLU A 165 -11.39 -8.07 -9.95
N PHE A 166 -12.10 -7.63 -8.90
CA PHE A 166 -11.95 -8.11 -7.53
C PHE A 166 -12.70 -9.43 -7.30
N SER A 167 -12.37 -10.46 -8.07
CA SER A 167 -13.10 -11.74 -8.10
C SER A 167 -13.03 -12.54 -6.79
N ALA A 168 -12.00 -12.32 -5.98
CA ALA A 168 -11.80 -13.01 -4.70
C ALA A 168 -12.27 -12.19 -3.48
N LEU A 169 -12.68 -10.94 -3.67
CA LEU A 169 -12.97 -10.02 -2.58
C LEU A 169 -14.20 -10.45 -1.79
N ARG A 170 -14.04 -10.56 -0.48
CA ARG A 170 -15.08 -10.96 0.48
C ARG A 170 -15.43 -9.82 1.44
N GLU A 171 -14.45 -8.98 1.75
CA GLU A 171 -14.62 -7.89 2.70
C GLU A 171 -13.97 -6.61 2.18
N LEU A 172 -14.74 -5.53 2.14
CA LEU A 172 -14.27 -4.19 1.85
C LEU A 172 -14.58 -3.30 3.05
N THR A 173 -13.54 -2.74 3.65
CA THR A 173 -13.66 -1.75 4.72
C THR A 173 -13.11 -0.42 4.25
N ILE A 174 -13.91 0.64 4.35
CA ILE A 174 -13.48 2.01 4.12
C ILE A 174 -13.63 2.76 5.44
N VAL A 175 -12.50 3.19 6.01
CA VAL A 175 -12.44 3.91 7.29
C VAL A 175 -12.08 5.35 6.99
N GLY A 176 -13.03 6.27 6.99
CA GLY A 176 -12.77 7.67 6.70
C GLY A 176 -14.06 8.46 6.57
N GLY A 177 -14.20 9.51 7.37
CA GLY A 177 -15.40 10.33 7.43
C GLY A 177 -15.46 11.10 8.74
N GLY A 178 -14.91 12.31 8.75
CA GLY A 178 -15.32 13.31 9.72
C GLY A 178 -16.77 13.68 9.44
N MET A 179 -17.63 13.55 10.46
CA MET A 179 -18.86 14.33 10.56
C MET A 179 -18.52 15.82 10.53
#